data_AF-A0A367LFT7-F1
#
_entry.id   AF-A0A367LFT7-F1
#
_cell.length_a   1.000
_cell.length_b   1.000
_cell.length_c   1.000
_cell.angle_alpha   90.00
_cell.angle_beta   90.00
_cell.angle_gamma   90.00
#
_symmetry.space_group_name_H-M   'P 1'
#
loop_
_entity.id
_entity.type
_entity.pdbx_description
1 polymer ?
#
loop_
_entity_poly.entity_id
_entity_poly.type
_entity_poly.pdbx_seq_one_letter_code
_entity_poly.pdbx_strand_id
1 'polypeptide(L)'
;APNRQLVPIRTQHPPPASCPTSFSSQPAMPQQPPKATRLTDLFSLKGKVVIITGASGPRGMGIEAARGCAEMGASVAITYSSRKEGAEKNVEELTKDYGVKAKAYKCNVGDFADVDRFVNDVLKDFGKVDAFIANAGATANAGDFGKVDAFIANAGATANAGVVDGSTQEWDKGHGSFVITASMSGHIANYPQEQTSYNVAKAGCIHLARSLANEWRDFARVNSISPGYIDTGLSDFIDPKTQELWRSMIPMGRNGLAQEIKGAYVYLKSSASYGYLPALPPFLPPSLPTYLPQFQSIMGVTKTTHQAGSGAQPKAGDTVTIEYTGFLKDASKPDGKGAKFDSSVGRGAFVVKIGVGQVIKGWDEGVTQMKLGEKATLDISSDYGYGAKGFPGHIPPNTDLIFDVELKDVKAA
;
A
#
# COMPACT_ATOMS: atom_id res chain seq x y z
N ALA A 1 20.07 -25.36 45.85
CA ALA A 1 19.91 -23.89 45.82
C ALA A 1 19.98 -23.40 44.37
N PRO A 2 19.06 -22.57 43.88
CA PRO A 2 17.60 -22.70 43.99
C PRO A 2 16.91 -22.74 42.61
N ASN A 3 15.72 -23.35 42.60
CA ASN A 3 14.68 -23.18 41.57
C ASN A 3 14.45 -21.69 41.28
N ARG A 4 14.62 -21.27 40.02
CA ARG A 4 14.06 -19.99 39.56
C ARG A 4 12.56 -20.17 39.38
N GLN A 5 11.80 -19.88 40.44
CA GLN A 5 10.38 -19.58 40.33
C GLN A 5 10.21 -18.37 39.40
N LEU A 6 9.35 -18.51 38.38
CA LEU A 6 8.87 -17.38 37.59
C LEU A 6 8.12 -16.44 38.54
N VAL A 7 8.65 -15.23 38.71
CA VAL A 7 7.99 -14.15 39.42
C VAL A 7 6.84 -13.66 38.53
N PRO A 8 5.58 -13.67 38.98
CA PRO A 8 4.50 -13.07 38.20
C PRO A 8 4.69 -11.55 38.18
N ILE A 9 4.86 -11.00 36.98
CA ILE A 9 4.87 -9.55 36.76
C ILE A 9 3.47 -9.04 37.12
N ARG A 10 3.36 -8.41 38.29
CA ARG A 10 2.14 -7.75 38.74
C ARG A 10 2.04 -6.42 38.00
N THR A 11 1.39 -6.40 36.84
CA THR A 11 1.04 -5.15 36.15
C THR A 11 0.03 -4.38 37.00
N GLN A 12 0.49 -3.34 37.70
CA GLN A 12 -0.37 -2.36 38.36
C GLN A 12 -0.95 -1.36 37.34
N HIS A 13 -1.56 -1.86 36.26
CA HIS A 13 -2.40 -1.02 35.42
C HIS A 13 -3.84 -1.12 35.94
N PRO A 14 -4.52 0.01 36.21
CA PRO A 14 -5.97 -0.04 36.36
C PRO A 14 -6.56 -0.67 35.09
N PRO A 15 -7.63 -1.47 35.19
CA PRO A 15 -8.29 -2.00 34.01
C PRO A 15 -8.66 -0.82 33.10
N PRO A 16 -8.46 -0.93 31.76
CA PRO A 16 -8.95 0.09 30.85
C PRO A 16 -10.44 0.29 31.14
N ALA A 17 -10.87 1.56 31.21
CA ALA A 17 -12.28 1.90 31.29
C ALA A 17 -13.04 1.05 30.27
N SER A 18 -14.07 0.34 30.75
CA SER A 18 -14.86 -0.60 29.98
C SER A 18 -15.16 -0.02 28.59
N CYS A 19 -14.62 -0.66 27.55
CA CYS A 19 -15.05 -0.45 26.18
C CYS A 19 -16.59 -0.54 26.18
N PRO A 20 -17.33 0.46 25.69
CA PRO A 20 -18.78 0.41 25.71
C PRO A 20 -19.25 -0.81 24.93
N THR A 21 -19.77 -1.81 25.65
CA THR A 21 -20.26 -3.08 25.11
C THR A 21 -21.61 -2.96 24.40
N SER A 22 -22.12 -1.75 24.20
CA SER A 22 -23.31 -1.51 23.42
C SER A 22 -22.95 -1.29 21.95
N PHE A 23 -22.79 -2.38 21.19
CA PHE A 23 -23.07 -2.29 19.76
C PHE A 23 -24.54 -1.86 19.64
N SER A 24 -24.74 -0.63 19.15
CA SER A 24 -26.05 -0.11 18.81
C SER A 24 -26.78 -1.15 17.95
N SER A 25 -27.94 -1.60 18.41
CA SER A 25 -28.83 -2.52 17.69
C SER A 25 -29.58 -1.84 16.55
N GLN A 26 -29.26 -0.58 16.24
CA GLN A 26 -29.84 0.12 15.10
C GLN A 26 -29.18 -0.35 13.80
N PRO A 27 -29.98 -0.66 12.76
CA PRO A 27 -29.43 -0.98 11.45
C PRO A 27 -28.58 0.19 10.95
N ALA A 28 -27.37 -0.11 10.48
CA ALA A 28 -26.47 0.88 9.90
C ALA A 28 -27.20 1.70 8.84
N MET A 29 -27.34 3.01 9.09
CA MET A 29 -27.93 3.93 8.12
C MET A 29 -27.00 4.02 6.91
N PRO A 30 -27.47 3.79 5.68
CA PRO A 30 -26.63 3.90 4.50
C PRO A 30 -26.09 5.33 4.38
N GLN A 31 -24.76 5.46 4.29
CA GLN A 31 -24.09 6.75 4.11
C GLN A 31 -24.61 7.44 2.84
N GLN A 32 -25.00 8.71 2.98
CA GLN A 32 -25.61 9.46 1.88
C GLN A 32 -24.53 9.99 0.93
N PRO A 33 -24.69 9.86 -0.40
CA PRO A 33 -23.72 10.41 -1.34
C PRO A 33 -23.61 11.94 -1.20
N PRO A 34 -22.47 12.54 -1.59
CA PRO A 34 -22.32 13.98 -1.58
C PRO A 34 -23.40 14.67 -2.40
N LYS A 35 -24.00 15.73 -1.86
CA LYS A 35 -24.97 16.56 -2.59
C LYS A 35 -24.33 17.44 -3.67
N ALA A 36 -23.03 17.72 -3.53
CA ALA A 36 -22.30 18.60 -4.44
C ALA A 36 -22.05 17.89 -5.78
N THR A 37 -22.31 18.61 -6.88
CA THR A 37 -22.13 18.09 -8.26
C THR A 37 -20.92 18.70 -8.96
N ARG A 38 -20.44 19.87 -8.51
CA ARG A 38 -19.23 20.50 -9.07
C ARG A 38 -17.98 19.98 -8.37
N LEU A 39 -16.93 19.73 -9.15
CA LEU A 39 -15.65 19.24 -8.64
C LEU A 39 -15.07 20.14 -7.54
N THR A 40 -15.09 21.46 -7.74
CA THR A 40 -14.57 22.42 -6.75
C THR A 40 -15.32 22.35 -5.42
N ASP A 41 -16.63 22.08 -5.46
CA ASP A 41 -17.44 21.95 -4.25
C ASP A 41 -17.19 20.61 -3.55
N LEU A 42 -16.90 19.54 -4.31
CA LEU A 42 -16.50 18.24 -3.76
C LEU A 42 -15.17 18.31 -3.00
N PHE A 43 -14.22 19.13 -3.49
CA PHE A 43 -12.92 19.36 -2.85
C PHE A 43 -12.99 20.39 -1.71
N SER A 44 -14.07 21.16 -1.58
CA SER A 44 -14.21 22.16 -0.54
C SER A 44 -14.23 21.54 0.85
N LEU A 45 -13.52 22.20 1.77
CA LEU A 45 -13.50 21.88 3.20
C LEU A 45 -14.05 23.03 4.04
N LYS A 46 -14.77 23.99 3.42
CA LYS A 46 -15.39 25.10 4.13
C LYS A 46 -16.29 24.61 5.25
N GLY A 47 -16.09 25.18 6.43
CA GLY A 47 -16.84 24.81 7.64
C GLY A 47 -16.43 23.46 8.25
N LYS A 48 -15.39 22.80 7.74
CA LYS A 48 -14.80 21.60 8.35
C LYS A 48 -13.60 21.94 9.23
N VAL A 49 -13.35 21.11 10.23
CA VAL A 49 -12.19 21.15 11.12
C VAL A 49 -11.32 19.94 10.84
N VAL A 50 -10.05 20.19 10.48
CA VAL A 50 -9.08 19.14 10.17
C VAL A 50 -7.93 19.17 11.17
N ILE A 51 -7.66 18.02 11.80
CA ILE A 51 -6.47 17.81 12.61
C ILE A 51 -5.32 17.33 11.72
N ILE A 52 -4.13 17.91 11.87
CA ILE A 52 -2.91 17.48 11.18
C ILE A 52 -1.76 17.34 12.18
N THR A 53 -1.26 16.11 12.36
CA THR A 53 -0.12 15.88 13.26
C THR A 53 1.23 16.15 12.58
N GLY A 54 2.20 16.67 13.34
CA GLY A 54 3.58 16.85 12.86
C GLY A 54 3.80 18.01 11.88
N ALA A 55 2.91 19.01 11.86
CA ALA A 55 2.99 20.18 10.97
C ALA A 55 3.76 21.37 11.58
N SER A 56 4.94 21.10 12.17
CA SER A 56 5.74 22.10 12.92
C SER A 56 6.93 22.69 12.18
N GLY A 57 7.28 22.13 11.01
CA GLY A 57 8.39 22.62 10.18
C GLY A 57 7.89 23.48 9.01
N PRO A 58 8.77 24.25 8.33
CA PRO A 58 8.39 25.16 7.25
C PRO A 58 8.14 24.47 5.89
N ARG A 59 8.66 23.25 5.69
CA ARG A 59 8.67 22.52 4.39
C ARG A 59 8.31 21.03 4.51
N GLY A 60 7.61 20.63 5.58
CA GLY A 60 7.22 19.23 5.82
C GLY A 60 5.89 18.83 5.19
N MET A 61 5.66 17.52 5.03
CA MET A 61 4.36 17.00 4.55
C MET A 61 3.18 17.46 5.40
N GLY A 62 3.36 17.54 6.73
CA GLY A 62 2.31 18.00 7.64
C GLY A 62 1.88 19.45 7.38
N ILE A 63 2.83 20.38 7.17
CA ILE A 63 2.47 21.78 6.89
C ILE A 63 1.86 21.91 5.49
N GLU A 64 2.31 21.14 4.50
CA GLU A 64 1.69 21.15 3.17
C GLU A 64 0.29 20.55 3.17
N ALA A 65 0.03 19.53 3.99
CA ALA A 65 -1.33 19.04 4.23
C ALA A 65 -2.21 20.11 4.88
N ALA A 66 -1.69 20.83 5.87
CA ALA A 66 -2.41 21.94 6.52
C ALA A 66 -2.69 23.09 5.55
N ARG A 67 -1.70 23.50 4.74
CA ARG A 67 -1.84 24.51 3.66
C ARG A 67 -2.91 24.10 2.66
N GLY A 68 -2.85 22.87 2.14
CA GLY A 68 -3.86 22.36 1.20
C GLY A 68 -5.27 22.33 1.80
N CYS A 69 -5.41 21.93 3.07
CA CYS A 69 -6.71 21.93 3.74
C CYS A 69 -7.25 23.35 3.98
N ALA A 70 -6.38 24.26 4.44
CA ALA A 70 -6.70 25.68 4.64
C ALA A 70 -7.07 26.38 3.33
N GLU A 71 -6.36 26.09 2.24
CA GLU A 71 -6.65 26.59 0.88
C GLU A 71 -8.06 26.19 0.42
N MET A 72 -8.55 25.01 0.85
CA MET A 72 -9.93 24.57 0.59
C MET A 72 -10.96 25.06 1.61
N GLY A 73 -10.54 25.91 2.57
CA GLY A 73 -11.38 26.58 3.55
C GLY A 73 -11.58 25.85 4.88
N ALA A 74 -10.77 24.82 5.17
CA ALA A 74 -10.83 24.14 6.46
C ALA A 74 -10.26 25.01 7.59
N SER A 75 -10.88 24.93 8.77
CA SER A 75 -10.18 25.27 10.01
C SER A 75 -9.19 24.16 10.35
N VAL A 76 -7.99 24.49 10.81
CA VAL A 76 -6.90 23.52 10.98
C VAL A 76 -6.32 23.52 12.39
N ALA A 77 -6.26 22.35 13.00
CA ALA A 77 -5.57 22.11 14.27
C ALA A 77 -4.28 21.35 14.00
N ILE A 78 -3.14 21.97 14.24
CA ILE A 78 -1.83 21.37 13.97
C ILE A 78 -1.11 20.96 15.24
N THR A 79 -0.29 19.91 15.19
CA THR A 79 0.52 19.50 16.35
C THR A 79 2.01 19.71 16.17
N TYR A 80 2.68 19.95 17.29
CA TYR A 80 4.13 19.87 17.44
C TYR A 80 4.50 18.98 18.62
N SER A 81 5.70 18.38 18.54
CA SER A 81 6.31 17.68 19.67
C SER A 81 7.25 18.63 20.44
N SER A 82 8.34 19.05 19.81
CA SER A 82 9.37 19.91 20.42
C SER A 82 9.45 21.34 19.85
N ARG A 83 9.10 21.55 18.57
CA ARG A 83 9.24 22.85 17.88
C ARG A 83 7.97 23.70 17.98
N LYS A 84 7.78 24.36 19.12
CA LYS A 84 6.61 25.20 19.37
C LYS A 84 6.57 26.41 18.42
N GLU A 85 7.68 27.12 18.31
CA GLU A 85 7.80 28.39 17.58
C GLU A 85 7.52 28.18 16.08
N GLY A 86 7.98 27.04 15.52
CA GLY A 86 7.70 26.68 14.14
C GLY A 86 6.22 26.41 13.87
N ALA A 87 5.51 25.79 14.82
CA ALA A 87 4.07 25.57 14.69
C ALA A 87 3.27 26.86 14.89
N GLU A 88 3.67 27.74 15.81
CA GLU A 88 3.03 29.05 15.98
C GLU A 88 3.17 29.91 14.72
N LYS A 89 4.37 29.96 14.13
CA LYS A 89 4.59 30.64 12.84
C LYS A 89 3.72 30.04 11.74
N ASN A 90 3.62 28.71 11.66
CA ASN A 90 2.76 28.05 10.68
C ASN A 90 1.28 28.43 10.88
N VAL A 91 0.80 28.57 12.12
CA VAL A 91 -0.57 29.04 12.42
C VAL A 91 -0.80 30.47 11.93
N GLU A 92 0.17 31.35 12.16
CA GLU A 92 0.11 32.74 11.68
C GLU A 92 0.03 32.79 10.14
N GLU A 93 0.89 32.04 9.44
CA GLU A 93 0.88 31.92 7.98
C GLU A 93 -0.48 31.39 7.48
N LEU A 94 -0.98 30.28 8.06
CA LEU A 94 -2.25 29.68 7.65
C LEU A 94 -3.45 30.64 7.85
N THR A 95 -3.45 31.36 8.97
CA THR A 95 -4.52 32.34 9.28
C THR A 95 -4.45 33.53 8.35
N LYS A 96 -3.25 34.07 8.11
CA LYS A 96 -3.03 35.25 7.28
C LYS A 96 -3.30 34.99 5.80
N ASP A 97 -2.78 33.89 5.26
CA ASP A 97 -2.76 33.66 3.81
C ASP A 97 -4.07 33.05 3.30
N TYR A 98 -4.78 32.27 4.12
CA TYR A 98 -6.03 31.60 3.74
C TYR A 98 -7.27 32.13 4.46
N GLY A 99 -7.11 32.96 5.49
CA GLY A 99 -8.25 33.52 6.24
C GLY A 99 -9.03 32.48 7.05
N VAL A 100 -8.40 31.36 7.42
CA VAL A 100 -9.03 30.27 8.18
C VAL A 100 -8.65 30.33 9.66
N LYS A 101 -9.44 29.71 10.53
CA LYS A 101 -9.06 29.51 11.93
C LYS A 101 -8.00 28.41 12.02
N ALA A 102 -6.85 28.72 12.61
CA ALA A 102 -5.79 27.76 12.87
C ALA A 102 -5.31 27.83 14.34
N LYS A 103 -4.89 26.70 14.91
CA LYS A 103 -4.29 26.63 16.25
C LYS A 103 -3.28 25.49 16.36
N ALA A 104 -2.21 25.72 17.13
CA ALA A 104 -1.16 24.75 17.37
C ALA A 104 -1.31 24.10 18.76
N TYR A 105 -1.00 22.82 18.85
CA TYR A 105 -1.09 22.03 20.07
C TYR A 105 0.19 21.23 20.29
N LYS A 106 0.63 21.16 21.54
CA LYS A 106 1.69 20.22 21.93
C LYS A 106 1.08 18.83 22.05
N CYS A 107 1.63 17.85 21.33
CA CYS A 107 1.18 16.47 21.40
C CYS A 107 2.36 15.53 21.11
N ASN A 108 2.68 14.65 22.05
CA ASN A 108 3.48 13.46 21.84
C ASN A 108 2.59 12.31 21.38
N VAL A 109 2.60 12.03 20.08
CA VAL A 109 1.79 10.95 19.50
C VAL A 109 2.11 9.55 20.06
N GLY A 110 3.32 9.36 20.60
CA GLY A 110 3.69 8.10 21.26
C GLY A 110 3.01 7.87 22.62
N ASP A 111 2.33 8.89 23.17
CA ASP A 111 1.61 8.82 24.45
C ASP A 111 0.10 8.94 24.20
N PHE A 112 -0.64 7.86 24.48
CA PHE A 112 -2.08 7.80 24.27
C PHE A 112 -2.84 8.87 25.08
N ALA A 113 -2.46 9.11 26.34
CA ALA A 113 -3.14 10.09 27.19
C ALA A 113 -2.90 11.53 26.70
N ASP A 114 -1.74 11.76 26.06
CA ASP A 114 -1.44 13.03 25.42
C ASP A 114 -2.30 13.26 24.17
N VAL A 115 -2.46 12.23 23.34
CA VAL A 115 -3.35 12.26 22.16
C VAL A 115 -4.80 12.49 22.57
N ASP A 116 -5.31 11.77 23.57
CA ASP A 116 -6.68 11.92 24.06
C ASP A 116 -6.96 13.33 24.57
N ARG A 117 -6.07 13.88 25.40
CA ARG A 117 -6.19 15.26 25.89
C ARG A 117 -6.18 16.26 24.73
N PHE A 118 -5.24 16.10 23.79
CA PHE A 118 -5.13 16.97 22.62
C PHE A 118 -6.43 16.98 21.78
N VAL A 119 -7.01 15.82 21.50
CA VAL A 119 -8.25 15.73 20.71
C VAL A 119 -9.40 16.42 21.45
N ASN A 120 -9.52 16.23 22.76
CA ASN A 120 -10.51 16.92 23.59
C ASN A 120 -10.32 18.45 23.60
N ASP A 121 -9.07 18.93 23.63
CA ASP A 121 -8.77 20.37 23.52
C ASP A 121 -9.18 20.92 22.15
N VAL A 122 -8.98 20.18 21.06
CA VAL A 122 -9.47 20.58 19.72
C VAL A 122 -10.98 20.63 19.69
N LEU A 123 -11.68 19.63 20.24
CA LEU A 123 -13.15 19.62 20.33
C LEU A 123 -13.66 20.84 21.11
N LYS A 124 -13.01 21.20 22.22
CA LYS A 124 -13.36 22.39 23.00
C LYS A 124 -13.14 23.70 22.21
N ASP A 125 -12.03 23.80 21.49
CA ASP A 125 -11.65 25.05 20.81
C ASP A 125 -12.38 25.25 19.46
N PHE A 126 -12.66 24.17 18.74
CA PHE A 126 -13.23 24.19 17.40
C PHE A 126 -14.67 23.68 17.33
N GLY A 127 -15.16 23.02 18.38
CA GLY A 127 -16.52 22.49 18.50
C GLY A 127 -16.76 21.14 17.83
N LYS A 128 -15.84 20.69 16.96
CA LYS A 128 -15.94 19.42 16.23
C LYS A 128 -14.60 19.03 15.60
N VAL A 129 -14.53 17.77 15.12
CA VAL A 129 -13.46 17.27 14.26
C VAL A 129 -14.10 16.51 13.10
N ASP A 130 -13.94 17.02 11.88
CA ASP A 130 -14.48 16.35 10.68
C ASP A 130 -13.45 15.41 10.03
N ALA A 131 -12.16 15.66 10.24
CA ALA A 131 -11.11 14.90 9.60
C ALA A 131 -9.78 14.93 10.35
N PHE A 132 -9.02 13.84 10.25
CA PHE A 132 -7.73 13.70 10.94
C PHE A 132 -6.65 13.17 9.99
N ILE A 133 -5.46 13.77 10.03
CA ILE A 133 -4.26 13.34 9.30
C ILE A 133 -3.17 12.93 10.31
N ALA A 134 -2.94 11.63 10.43
CA ALA A 134 -1.91 11.02 11.24
C ALA A 134 -0.59 10.96 10.45
N ASN A 135 0.20 12.02 10.55
CA ASN A 135 1.44 12.22 9.79
C ASN A 135 2.71 12.18 10.67
N ALA A 136 2.59 12.34 11.99
CA ALA A 136 3.75 12.25 12.88
C ALA A 136 4.32 10.82 12.90
N GLY A 137 5.53 10.64 12.38
CA GLY A 137 6.28 9.38 12.41
C GLY A 137 7.76 9.62 12.69
N ALA A 138 8.40 8.65 13.34
CA ALA A 138 9.83 8.65 13.62
C ALA A 138 10.58 7.85 12.53
N THR A 139 11.75 8.34 12.12
CA THR A 139 12.66 7.61 11.22
C THR A 139 13.48 6.61 12.01
N ALA A 140 13.81 5.46 11.41
CA ALA A 140 14.87 4.56 11.92
C ALA A 140 16.20 4.92 11.23
N ASN A 141 17.32 4.75 11.94
CA ASN A 141 18.65 5.14 11.48
C ASN A 141 19.67 3.99 11.45
N ALA A 142 19.23 2.73 11.63
CA ALA A 142 20.06 1.54 11.49
C ALA A 142 19.22 0.28 11.25
N GLY A 143 19.87 -0.80 10.80
CA GLY A 143 19.29 -2.14 10.78
C GLY A 143 18.99 -2.61 12.21
N ASP A 144 17.74 -2.49 12.63
CA ASP A 144 17.31 -2.75 14.01
C ASP A 144 16.82 -4.19 14.23
N PHE A 145 17.59 -5.18 13.76
CA PHE A 145 17.31 -6.58 14.13
C PHE A 145 17.38 -6.71 15.66
N GLY A 146 16.23 -6.84 16.32
CA GLY A 146 16.11 -7.01 17.78
C GLY A 146 15.69 -5.79 18.61
N LYS A 147 15.42 -4.61 18.04
CA LYS A 147 14.88 -3.45 18.81
C LYS A 147 13.37 -3.29 18.62
N VAL A 148 12.59 -3.96 19.46
CA VAL A 148 11.11 -3.96 19.44
C VAL A 148 10.52 -2.57 19.72
N ASP A 149 11.21 -1.74 20.50
CA ASP A 149 10.68 -0.44 20.94
C ASP A 149 10.52 0.58 19.80
N ALA A 150 11.40 0.55 18.79
CA ALA A 150 11.31 1.42 17.61
C ALA A 150 10.12 1.05 16.70
N PHE A 151 9.76 -0.23 16.67
CA PHE A 151 8.56 -0.73 15.98
C PHE A 151 7.28 -0.23 16.68
N ILE A 152 7.23 -0.36 18.01
CA ILE A 152 6.09 0.07 18.83
C ILE A 152 5.91 1.59 18.76
N ALA A 153 6.98 2.39 18.79
CA ALA A 153 6.87 3.85 18.74
C ALA A 153 6.23 4.35 17.43
N ASN A 154 6.58 3.74 16.29
CA ASN A 154 6.07 4.15 14.98
C ASN A 154 4.65 3.65 14.67
N ALA A 155 4.36 2.40 15.00
CA ALA A 155 3.01 1.85 14.84
C ALA A 155 2.04 2.40 15.89
N GLY A 156 2.51 2.53 17.14
CA GLY A 156 1.75 3.03 18.29
C GLY A 156 1.34 4.48 18.14
N ALA A 157 2.20 5.35 17.62
CA ALA A 157 1.84 6.76 17.39
C ALA A 157 0.66 6.95 16.43
N THR A 158 0.62 6.13 15.38
CA THR A 158 -0.46 6.15 14.38
C THR A 158 -1.72 5.46 14.91
N ALA A 159 -1.55 4.35 15.63
CA ALA A 159 -2.64 3.61 16.25
C ALA A 159 -3.32 4.41 17.37
N ASN A 160 -2.56 5.10 18.24
CA ASN A 160 -3.10 5.94 19.31
C ASN A 160 -3.97 7.07 18.75
N ALA A 161 -3.52 7.72 17.66
CA ALA A 161 -4.32 8.72 16.97
C ALA A 161 -5.63 8.16 16.39
N GLY A 162 -5.61 6.94 15.85
CA GLY A 162 -6.81 6.27 15.34
C GLY A 162 -7.77 5.84 16.45
N VAL A 163 -7.27 5.26 17.54
CA VAL A 163 -8.12 4.76 18.65
C VAL A 163 -8.84 5.90 19.36
N VAL A 164 -8.18 7.04 19.59
CA VAL A 164 -8.82 8.22 20.20
C VAL A 164 -9.92 8.76 19.27
N ASP A 165 -9.64 8.92 17.97
CA ASP A 165 -10.58 9.49 16.99
C ASP A 165 -11.76 8.56 16.66
N GLY A 166 -11.56 7.23 16.72
CA GLY A 166 -12.65 6.26 16.60
C GLY A 166 -13.53 6.16 17.86
N SER A 167 -13.05 6.65 19.00
CA SER A 167 -13.75 6.61 20.29
C SER A 167 -14.44 7.94 20.67
N THR A 168 -14.11 9.04 19.98
CA THR A 168 -14.82 10.31 20.13
C THR A 168 -16.20 10.15 19.48
N GLN A 169 -17.21 10.05 20.33
CA GLN A 169 -18.64 9.85 20.06
C GLN A 169 -19.31 10.89 19.12
N GLU A 170 -18.54 11.70 18.38
CA GLU A 170 -19.02 12.80 17.52
C GLU A 170 -19.07 12.42 16.02
N TRP A 171 -18.39 11.35 15.60
CA TRP A 171 -18.51 10.83 14.22
C TRP A 171 -19.80 10.04 13.98
N ASP A 172 -20.65 9.92 15.01
CA ASP A 172 -21.96 9.25 15.07
C ASP A 172 -23.00 9.73 14.03
N LYS A 173 -22.61 10.57 13.07
CA LYS A 173 -23.46 11.07 11.96
C LYS A 173 -22.88 10.84 10.57
N GLY A 174 -21.91 9.93 10.40
CA GLY A 174 -21.49 9.44 9.06
C GLY A 174 -20.56 10.36 8.27
N HIS A 175 -19.76 11.19 8.94
CA HIS A 175 -18.97 12.25 8.29
C HIS A 175 -17.46 12.22 8.58
N GLY A 176 -16.93 11.21 9.27
CA GLY A 176 -15.50 11.12 9.60
C GLY A 176 -14.60 10.76 8.42
N SER A 177 -13.40 11.35 8.35
CA SER A 177 -12.34 10.91 7.45
C SER A 177 -11.00 10.85 8.19
N PHE A 178 -10.42 9.66 8.27
CA PHE A 178 -9.10 9.38 8.84
C PHE A 178 -8.08 9.06 7.74
N VAL A 179 -6.92 9.72 7.77
CA VAL A 179 -5.82 9.45 6.82
C VAL A 179 -4.53 9.23 7.57
N ILE A 180 -3.90 8.10 7.27
CA ILE A 180 -2.60 7.72 7.80
C ILE A 180 -1.50 8.03 6.77
N THR A 181 -0.47 8.74 7.17
CA THR A 181 0.75 8.87 6.37
C THR A 181 1.65 7.66 6.62
N ALA A 182 1.52 6.66 5.76
CA ALA A 182 2.37 5.48 5.73
C ALA A 182 3.72 5.80 5.05
N SER A 183 4.19 4.93 4.16
CA SER A 183 5.40 5.11 3.34
C SER A 183 5.43 4.06 2.23
N MET A 184 6.16 4.33 1.14
CA MET A 184 6.55 3.27 0.19
C MET A 184 7.35 2.15 0.88
N SER A 185 8.05 2.47 1.97
CA SER A 185 8.77 1.53 2.83
C SER A 185 7.88 0.45 3.46
N GLY A 186 6.56 0.67 3.49
CA GLY A 186 5.61 -0.37 3.90
C GLY A 186 5.29 -1.40 2.80
N HIS A 187 5.76 -1.15 1.57
CA HIS A 187 5.56 -2.02 0.41
C HIS A 187 6.87 -2.69 -0.03
N ILE A 188 8.02 -2.04 0.20
CA ILE A 188 9.35 -2.49 -0.19
C ILE A 188 10.37 -2.22 0.91
N ALA A 189 11.54 -2.87 0.82
CA ALA A 189 12.70 -2.49 1.62
C ALA A 189 13.53 -1.44 0.87
N ASN A 190 13.79 -0.30 1.51
CA ASN A 190 14.68 0.72 0.96
C ASN A 190 16.11 0.21 0.81
N TYR A 191 16.84 0.76 -0.16
CA TYR A 191 18.26 0.50 -0.39
C TYR A 191 18.99 1.84 -0.57
N PRO A 192 20.23 2.02 -0.08
CA PRO A 192 21.07 1.04 0.63
C PRO A 192 20.89 0.98 2.15
N GLN A 193 20.01 1.80 2.74
CA GLN A 193 19.87 1.86 4.21
C GLN A 193 19.01 0.72 4.73
N GLU A 194 19.57 -0.02 5.68
CA GLU A 194 18.82 -0.99 6.46
C GLU A 194 17.92 -0.28 7.48
N GLN A 195 16.61 -0.51 7.39
CA GLN A 195 15.61 0.14 8.25
C GLN A 195 14.35 -0.72 8.46
N THR A 196 14.53 -2.03 8.62
CA THR A 196 13.43 -3.01 8.74
C THR A 196 12.35 -2.63 9.76
N SER A 197 12.72 -2.08 10.92
CA SER A 197 11.78 -1.64 11.95
C SER A 197 10.79 -0.58 11.41
N TYR A 198 11.30 0.38 10.63
CA TYR A 198 10.50 1.38 9.95
C TYR A 198 9.63 0.76 8.85
N ASN A 199 10.20 -0.09 8.00
CA ASN A 199 9.47 -0.75 6.90
C ASN A 199 8.27 -1.55 7.43
N VAL A 200 8.49 -2.37 8.46
CA VAL A 200 7.45 -3.20 9.08
C VAL A 200 6.40 -2.33 9.78
N ALA A 201 6.80 -1.27 10.49
CA ALA A 201 5.84 -0.34 11.09
C ALA A 201 4.96 0.36 10.04
N LYS A 202 5.53 0.73 8.89
CA LYS A 202 4.78 1.35 7.77
C LYS A 202 3.90 0.35 7.04
N ALA A 203 4.30 -0.91 6.92
CA ALA A 203 3.43 -1.99 6.45
C ALA A 203 2.21 -2.17 7.38
N GLY A 204 2.46 -2.15 8.70
CA GLY A 204 1.42 -2.16 9.73
C GLY A 204 0.46 -0.98 9.60
N CYS A 205 0.95 0.23 9.35
CA CYS A 205 0.11 1.42 9.11
C CYS A 205 -0.83 1.26 7.90
N ILE A 206 -0.34 0.69 6.80
CA ILE A 206 -1.15 0.46 5.59
C ILE A 206 -2.26 -0.56 5.90
N HIS A 207 -1.93 -1.66 6.57
CA HIS A 207 -2.94 -2.67 6.91
C HIS A 207 -3.91 -2.17 7.97
N LEU A 208 -3.45 -1.39 8.95
CA LEU A 208 -4.30 -0.72 9.94
C LEU A 208 -5.36 0.14 9.26
N ALA A 209 -4.98 0.92 8.23
CA ALA A 209 -5.94 1.71 7.47
C ALA A 209 -7.06 0.86 6.86
N ARG A 210 -6.71 -0.30 6.30
CA ARG A 210 -7.69 -1.25 5.72
C ARG A 210 -8.59 -1.86 6.79
N SER A 211 -8.01 -2.28 7.91
CA SER A 211 -8.76 -2.89 9.01
C SER A 211 -9.74 -1.89 9.64
N LEU A 212 -9.29 -0.67 9.94
CA LEU A 212 -10.14 0.38 10.49
C LEU A 212 -11.20 0.85 9.48
N ALA A 213 -10.92 0.85 8.17
CA ALA A 213 -11.95 1.16 7.17
C ALA A 213 -13.11 0.16 7.21
N ASN A 214 -12.83 -1.13 7.46
CA ASN A 214 -13.87 -2.13 7.65
C ASN A 214 -14.59 -1.96 8.99
N GLU A 215 -13.86 -1.70 10.07
CA GLU A 215 -14.43 -1.53 11.41
C GLU A 215 -15.32 -0.29 11.50
N TRP A 216 -14.91 0.81 10.89
CA TRP A 216 -15.57 2.12 10.96
C TRP A 216 -16.49 2.41 9.77
N ARG A 217 -16.74 1.42 8.90
CA ARG A 217 -17.49 1.55 7.64
C ARG A 217 -18.84 2.26 7.77
N ASP A 218 -19.46 2.19 8.94
CA ASP A 218 -20.79 2.75 9.19
C ASP A 218 -20.73 4.27 9.46
N PHE A 219 -19.59 4.80 9.91
CA PHE A 219 -19.49 6.20 10.37
C PHE A 219 -18.32 7.01 9.79
N ALA A 220 -17.24 6.36 9.32
CA ALA A 220 -16.05 7.05 8.83
C ALA A 220 -15.32 6.30 7.72
N ARG A 221 -14.54 7.07 6.95
CA ARG A 221 -13.64 6.54 5.93
C ARG A 221 -12.22 6.53 6.45
N VAL A 222 -11.49 5.44 6.20
CA VAL A 222 -10.06 5.34 6.56
C VAL A 222 -9.24 5.04 5.32
N ASN A 223 -8.19 5.82 5.10
CA ASN A 223 -7.26 5.63 3.99
C ASN A 223 -5.82 5.86 4.45
N SER A 224 -4.85 5.43 3.64
CA SER A 224 -3.43 5.72 3.85
C SER A 224 -2.79 6.30 2.60
N ILE A 225 -1.80 7.16 2.77
CA ILE A 225 -0.91 7.61 1.69
C ILE A 225 0.48 7.01 1.94
N SER A 226 1.13 6.51 0.89
CA SER A 226 2.50 5.98 0.94
C SER A 226 3.44 6.86 0.12
N PRO A 227 3.99 7.94 0.70
CA PRO A 227 4.98 8.77 0.01
C PRO A 227 6.26 7.99 -0.29
N GLY A 228 6.94 8.39 -1.36
CA GLY A 228 8.32 7.97 -1.65
C GLY A 228 9.35 8.86 -0.96
N TYR A 229 10.49 9.10 -1.61
CA TYR A 229 11.46 10.08 -1.15
C TYR A 229 10.94 11.51 -1.37
N ILE A 230 10.51 12.15 -0.29
CA ILE A 230 10.05 13.55 -0.29
C ILE A 230 11.12 14.42 0.36
N ASP A 231 11.52 15.49 -0.32
CA ASP A 231 12.37 16.52 0.26
C ASP A 231 11.55 17.39 1.22
N THR A 232 11.74 17.13 2.51
CA THR A 232 11.18 17.93 3.61
C THR A 232 12.24 18.67 4.40
N GLY A 233 13.48 18.73 3.91
CA GLY A 233 14.66 19.19 4.66
C GLY A 233 15.16 18.22 5.75
N LEU A 234 14.58 17.02 5.85
CA LEU A 234 15.08 15.96 6.75
C LEU A 234 16.24 15.17 6.13
N SER A 235 16.32 15.19 4.80
CA SER A 235 17.36 14.50 4.03
C SER A 235 18.63 15.33 3.87
N ASP A 236 18.66 16.57 4.38
CA ASP A 236 19.80 17.50 4.25
C ASP A 236 21.09 16.96 4.88
N PHE A 237 20.95 16.06 5.86
CA PHE A 237 22.06 15.41 6.56
C PHE A 237 22.52 14.09 5.90
N ILE A 238 21.83 13.64 4.85
CA ILE A 238 22.14 12.39 4.16
C ILE A 238 23.25 12.62 3.15
N ASP A 239 24.23 11.70 3.13
CA ASP A 239 25.35 11.72 2.21
C ASP A 239 24.89 11.93 0.73
N PRO A 240 25.49 12.87 -0.01
CA PRO A 240 25.08 13.15 -1.39
C PRO A 240 25.12 11.95 -2.34
N LYS A 241 26.05 11.00 -2.16
CA LYS A 241 26.11 9.80 -3.01
C LYS A 241 24.92 8.88 -2.76
N THR A 242 24.51 8.80 -1.50
CA THR A 242 23.29 8.09 -1.11
C THR A 242 22.06 8.71 -1.78
N GLN A 243 21.95 10.03 -1.77
CA GLN A 243 20.84 10.72 -2.44
C GLN A 243 20.87 10.52 -3.96
N GLU A 244 22.05 10.47 -4.57
CA GLU A 244 22.22 10.20 -6.00
C GLU A 244 21.78 8.77 -6.36
N LEU A 245 22.13 7.80 -5.53
CA LEU A 245 21.67 6.42 -5.69
C LEU A 245 20.14 6.31 -5.58
N TRP A 246 19.52 7.02 -4.62
CA TRP A 246 18.06 7.06 -4.58
C TRP A 246 17.47 7.65 -5.87
N ARG A 247 18.02 8.78 -6.35
CA ARG A 247 17.55 9.41 -7.59
C ARG A 247 17.69 8.50 -8.80
N SER A 248 18.78 7.74 -8.91
CA SER A 248 18.98 6.79 -10.03
C SER A 248 18.01 5.62 -10.01
N MET A 249 17.46 5.27 -8.84
CA MET A 249 16.44 4.23 -8.66
C MET A 249 15.01 4.75 -8.77
N ILE A 250 14.79 6.08 -8.72
CA ILE A 250 13.48 6.70 -8.91
C ILE A 250 13.26 6.94 -10.40
N PRO A 251 12.22 6.38 -11.04
CA PRO A 251 11.98 6.60 -12.47
C PRO A 251 11.79 8.07 -12.88
N MET A 252 11.28 8.92 -11.98
CA MET A 252 11.18 10.37 -12.19
C MET A 252 12.52 11.12 -12.01
N GLY A 253 13.60 10.44 -11.60
CA GLY A 253 14.95 10.98 -11.49
C GLY A 253 15.16 12.05 -10.41
N ARG A 254 14.20 12.24 -9.50
CA ARG A 254 14.22 13.29 -8.47
C ARG A 254 13.47 12.90 -7.21
N ASN A 255 13.75 13.63 -6.13
CA ASN A 255 12.89 13.62 -4.96
C ASN A 255 11.55 14.30 -5.27
N GLY A 256 10.49 13.83 -4.62
CA GLY A 256 9.22 14.56 -4.57
C GLY A 256 9.33 15.78 -3.67
N LEU A 257 8.49 16.78 -3.89
CA LEU A 257 8.34 17.94 -3.03
C LEU A 257 7.09 17.77 -2.18
N ALA A 258 7.11 18.25 -0.93
CA ALA A 258 5.95 18.14 -0.03
C ALA A 258 4.67 18.78 -0.60
N GLN A 259 4.79 19.81 -1.44
CA GLN A 259 3.64 20.42 -2.12
C GLN A 259 2.94 19.48 -3.13
N GLU A 260 3.64 18.47 -3.66
CA GLU A 260 3.07 17.50 -4.60
C GLU A 260 2.11 16.52 -3.91
N ILE A 261 2.20 16.38 -2.58
CA ILE A 261 1.33 15.46 -1.82
C ILE A 261 0.07 16.15 -1.25
N LYS A 262 0.02 17.49 -1.17
CA LYS A 262 -1.12 18.20 -0.57
C LYS A 262 -2.44 17.87 -1.26
N GLY A 263 -2.43 17.68 -2.58
CA GLY A 263 -3.61 17.29 -3.36
C GLY A 263 -4.18 15.93 -2.94
N ALA A 264 -3.32 14.95 -2.61
CA ALA A 264 -3.75 13.64 -2.14
C ALA A 264 -4.40 13.72 -0.74
N TYR A 265 -3.85 14.53 0.16
CA TYR A 265 -4.47 14.76 1.48
C TYR A 265 -5.86 15.39 1.32
N VAL A 266 -5.97 16.49 0.57
CA VAL A 266 -7.25 17.17 0.35
C VAL A 266 -8.27 16.24 -0.32
N TYR A 267 -7.85 15.47 -1.33
CA TYR A 267 -8.71 14.49 -1.98
C TYR A 267 -9.35 13.53 -0.97
N LEU A 268 -8.55 12.92 -0.09
CA LEU A 268 -9.02 11.94 0.89
C LEU A 268 -9.82 12.57 2.04
N LYS A 269 -9.58 13.84 2.38
CA LYS A 269 -10.34 14.57 3.42
C LYS A 269 -11.68 15.12 2.92
N SER A 270 -11.76 15.45 1.64
CA SER A 270 -12.92 16.08 1.04
C SER A 270 -14.00 15.07 0.62
N SER A 271 -15.14 15.59 0.17
CA SER A 271 -16.24 14.77 -0.35
C SER A 271 -15.91 14.19 -1.73
N ALA A 272 -14.82 14.64 -2.38
CA ALA A 272 -14.36 14.12 -3.66
C ALA A 272 -14.01 12.63 -3.64
N SER A 273 -13.70 12.07 -2.47
CA SER A 273 -13.42 10.64 -2.27
C SER A 273 -14.54 9.90 -1.51
N TYR A 274 -15.73 10.49 -1.41
CA TYR A 274 -16.88 9.85 -0.75
C TYR A 274 -17.59 8.84 -1.66
N GLY A 275 -17.40 8.95 -2.99
CA GLY A 275 -17.89 7.94 -3.93
C GLY A 275 -17.14 6.62 -3.75
N TYR A 276 -17.76 5.68 -3.01
CA TYR A 276 -17.44 4.25 -2.95
C TYR A 276 -15.94 3.90 -3.07
N LEU A 277 -15.12 4.46 -2.17
CA LEU A 277 -13.73 4.06 -1.99
C LEU A 277 -13.62 3.36 -0.63
N PRO A 278 -14.07 2.09 -0.49
CA PRO A 278 -13.56 1.27 0.60
C PRO A 278 -12.05 1.27 0.44
N ALA A 279 -11.32 1.79 1.44
CA ALA A 279 -9.85 1.91 1.49
C ALA A 279 -9.14 1.46 0.21
N LEU A 280 -9.06 2.34 -0.80
CA LEU A 280 -8.57 2.07 -2.16
C LEU A 280 -7.85 0.71 -2.30
N PRO A 281 -8.54 -0.39 -2.67
CA PRO A 281 -7.90 -1.34 -3.57
C PRO A 281 -7.58 -0.55 -4.86
N PRO A 282 -6.49 -0.86 -5.58
CA PRO A 282 -6.23 -0.21 -6.86
C PRO A 282 -7.50 -0.28 -7.72
N PHE A 283 -7.94 0.87 -8.22
CA PHE A 283 -9.15 1.07 -9.03
C PHE A 283 -9.49 -0.13 -9.93
N LEU A 284 -10.66 -0.75 -9.71
CA LEU A 284 -11.37 -1.57 -10.69
C LEU A 284 -12.66 -0.82 -11.04
N PRO A 285 -12.84 -0.33 -12.28
CA PRO A 285 -14.07 0.34 -12.69
C PRO A 285 -15.21 -0.68 -12.98
N PRO A 286 -16.48 -0.28 -12.85
CA PRO A 286 -17.63 -1.13 -13.18
C PRO A 286 -17.80 -1.24 -14.71
N SER A 287 -17.49 -2.43 -15.23
CA SER A 287 -17.96 -3.06 -16.46
C SER A 287 -18.65 -2.18 -17.52
N LEU A 288 -17.87 -1.71 -18.49
CA LEU A 288 -18.18 -1.90 -19.92
C LEU A 288 -17.11 -2.85 -20.49
N PRO A 289 -17.45 -3.76 -21.42
CA PRO A 289 -16.65 -4.94 -21.75
C PRO A 289 -15.45 -4.57 -22.62
N THR A 290 -14.40 -4.06 -21.99
CA THR A 290 -13.07 -3.90 -22.58
C THR A 290 -12.11 -4.72 -21.73
N TYR A 291 -11.88 -5.94 -22.20
CA TYR A 291 -10.98 -6.93 -21.62
C TYR A 291 -9.53 -6.46 -21.81
N LEU A 292 -8.97 -5.73 -20.86
CA LEU A 292 -7.51 -5.56 -20.72
C LEU A 292 -7.11 -5.78 -19.24
N PRO A 293 -6.06 -6.58 -18.96
CA PRO A 293 -5.94 -7.32 -17.71
C PRO A 293 -5.11 -6.62 -16.63
N GLN A 294 -5.36 -7.02 -15.37
CA GLN A 294 -4.51 -6.79 -14.20
C GLN A 294 -3.02 -7.06 -14.47
N PHE A 295 -2.14 -6.10 -14.15
CA PHE A 295 -0.73 -6.42 -13.82
C PHE A 295 -0.60 -6.66 -12.31
N GLN A 296 -1.16 -7.80 -11.85
CA GLN A 296 -0.37 -8.69 -11.03
C GLN A 296 0.53 -9.45 -12.01
N SER A 297 1.84 -9.27 -11.98
CA SER A 297 2.73 -10.24 -12.62
C SER A 297 3.43 -11.06 -11.55
N ILE A 298 2.64 -11.96 -10.96
CA ILE A 298 3.14 -13.20 -10.34
C ILE A 298 3.00 -14.35 -11.36
N MET A 299 3.00 -14.04 -12.66
CA MET A 299 2.76 -14.97 -13.74
C MET A 299 4.05 -15.07 -14.54
N GLY A 300 5.01 -15.88 -14.08
CA GLY A 300 6.22 -16.18 -14.85
C GLY A 300 5.96 -17.02 -16.11
N VAL A 301 4.69 -17.30 -16.42
CA VAL A 301 4.23 -17.81 -17.70
C VAL A 301 2.97 -17.09 -18.16
N THR A 302 2.97 -16.63 -19.41
CA THR A 302 1.80 -16.09 -20.12
C THR A 302 1.41 -17.04 -21.25
N LYS A 303 0.16 -17.52 -21.27
CA LYS A 303 -0.37 -18.38 -22.34
C LYS A 303 -1.17 -17.57 -23.35
N THR A 304 -0.81 -17.67 -24.63
CA THR A 304 -1.58 -17.15 -25.77
C THR A 304 -2.16 -18.31 -26.57
N THR A 305 -3.48 -18.44 -26.63
CA THR A 305 -4.15 -19.55 -27.34
C THR A 305 -4.33 -19.20 -28.83
N HIS A 306 -3.86 -20.09 -29.72
CA HIS A 306 -3.98 -19.96 -31.19
C HIS A 306 -5.07 -20.85 -31.77
N GLN A 307 -5.28 -22.03 -31.17
CA GLN A 307 -6.36 -22.94 -31.49
C GLN A 307 -6.97 -23.45 -30.18
N ALA A 308 -8.27 -23.21 -29.97
CA ALA A 308 -8.94 -23.65 -28.75
C ALA A 308 -9.12 -25.18 -28.72
N GLY A 309 -8.82 -25.79 -27.57
CA GLY A 309 -9.16 -27.18 -27.28
C GLY A 309 -10.55 -27.28 -26.64
N SER A 310 -11.21 -28.43 -26.79
CA SER A 310 -12.54 -28.69 -26.24
C SER A 310 -12.57 -29.81 -25.19
N GLY A 311 -11.46 -30.52 -24.98
CA GLY A 311 -11.41 -31.65 -24.05
C GLY A 311 -10.98 -31.29 -22.62
N ALA A 312 -10.55 -32.30 -21.88
CA ALA A 312 -10.18 -32.16 -20.47
C ALA A 312 -9.03 -31.15 -20.26
N GLN A 313 -9.11 -30.41 -19.16
CA GLN A 313 -8.04 -29.54 -18.69
C GLN A 313 -7.14 -30.34 -17.72
N PRO A 314 -5.82 -30.42 -17.95
CA PRO A 314 -4.89 -31.12 -17.06
C PRO A 314 -4.88 -30.52 -15.65
N LYS A 315 -4.81 -31.38 -14.65
CA LYS A 315 -4.58 -31.01 -13.25
C LYS A 315 -3.17 -31.42 -12.82
N ALA A 316 -2.69 -30.83 -11.72
CA ALA A 316 -1.42 -31.23 -11.13
C ALA A 316 -1.43 -32.73 -10.80
N GLY A 317 -0.42 -33.46 -11.27
CA GLY A 317 -0.28 -34.91 -11.15
C GLY A 317 -0.69 -35.69 -12.40
N ASP A 318 -1.50 -35.11 -13.29
CA ASP A 318 -1.93 -35.78 -14.53
C ASP A 318 -0.75 -36.01 -15.47
N THR A 319 -0.84 -37.07 -16.28
CA THR A 319 0.09 -37.32 -17.37
C THR A 319 -0.44 -36.69 -18.64
N VAL A 320 0.34 -35.79 -19.24
CA VAL A 320 0.00 -35.11 -20.49
C VAL A 320 0.90 -35.58 -21.62
N THR A 321 0.35 -35.62 -22.83
CA THR A 321 1.11 -35.79 -24.07
C THR A 321 1.08 -34.48 -24.84
N ILE A 322 2.23 -33.89 -25.11
CA ILE A 322 2.36 -32.59 -25.77
C ILE A 322 3.33 -32.65 -26.95
N GLU A 323 3.05 -31.87 -27.98
CA GLU A 323 4.01 -31.56 -29.03
C GLU A 323 4.46 -30.10 -28.88
N TYR A 324 5.76 -29.82 -28.93
CA TYR A 324 6.27 -28.48 -28.65
C TYR A 324 7.45 -28.06 -29.53
N THR A 325 7.67 -26.74 -29.60
CA THR A 325 8.92 -26.14 -30.09
C THR A 325 9.32 -24.97 -29.20
N GLY A 326 10.57 -24.96 -28.73
CA GLY A 326 11.13 -23.95 -27.84
C GLY A 326 12.12 -23.01 -28.54
N PHE A 327 11.99 -21.72 -28.28
CA PHE A 327 12.81 -20.62 -28.80
C PHE A 327 13.33 -19.74 -27.68
N LEU A 328 14.53 -19.18 -27.84
CA LEU A 328 14.98 -18.07 -27.00
C LEU A 328 14.14 -16.84 -27.34
N LYS A 329 13.68 -16.09 -26.34
CA LYS A 329 12.89 -14.89 -26.58
C LYS A 329 13.77 -13.78 -27.18
N ASP A 330 13.28 -13.16 -28.24
CA ASP A 330 13.93 -12.02 -28.90
C ASP A 330 12.88 -10.95 -29.19
N ALA A 331 12.88 -9.90 -28.37
CA ALA A 331 11.94 -8.79 -28.47
C ALA A 331 12.10 -7.96 -29.77
N SER A 332 13.18 -8.16 -30.54
CA SER A 332 13.34 -7.52 -31.85
C SER A 332 12.55 -8.20 -32.96
N LYS A 333 12.01 -9.41 -32.73
CA LYS A 333 11.23 -10.17 -33.71
C LYS A 333 9.72 -9.92 -33.54
N PRO A 334 8.93 -9.84 -34.62
CA PRO A 334 7.49 -9.59 -34.55
C PRO A 334 6.69 -10.62 -33.74
N ASP A 335 7.17 -11.87 -33.69
CA ASP A 335 6.57 -12.98 -32.94
C ASP A 335 7.33 -13.30 -31.63
N GLY A 336 8.34 -12.49 -31.29
CA GLY A 336 9.18 -12.67 -30.11
C GLY A 336 10.10 -13.89 -30.15
N LYS A 337 10.17 -14.62 -31.27
CA LYS A 337 10.90 -15.90 -31.38
C LYS A 337 12.27 -15.71 -31.99
N GLY A 338 13.30 -15.84 -31.16
CA GLY A 338 14.70 -15.87 -31.57
C GLY A 338 15.16 -17.27 -32.01
N ALA A 339 16.36 -17.67 -31.61
CA ALA A 339 16.93 -18.95 -31.99
C ALA A 339 16.12 -20.12 -31.41
N LYS A 340 15.74 -21.09 -32.26
CA LYS A 340 15.15 -22.36 -31.82
C LYS A 340 16.20 -23.19 -31.10
N PHE A 341 15.91 -23.62 -29.87
CA PHE A 341 16.84 -24.46 -29.09
C PHE A 341 16.36 -25.93 -28.97
N ASP A 342 15.06 -26.20 -29.09
CA ASP A 342 14.52 -27.57 -29.01
C ASP A 342 13.15 -27.72 -29.68
N SER A 343 12.76 -28.93 -30.08
CA SER A 343 11.44 -29.24 -30.66
C SER A 343 11.11 -30.73 -30.63
N SER A 344 9.93 -31.13 -30.20
CA SER A 344 9.47 -32.52 -30.29
C SER A 344 8.86 -32.88 -31.66
N VAL A 345 8.57 -31.88 -32.50
CA VAL A 345 7.97 -32.10 -33.82
C VAL A 345 8.88 -32.99 -34.67
N GLY A 346 8.33 -34.10 -35.18
CA GLY A 346 9.08 -35.09 -35.96
C GLY A 346 9.93 -36.08 -35.14
N ARG A 347 10.06 -35.89 -33.81
CA ARG A 347 10.70 -36.85 -32.89
C ARG A 347 9.70 -37.69 -32.08
N GLY A 348 8.42 -37.34 -32.14
CA GLY A 348 7.35 -37.94 -31.35
C GLY A 348 6.91 -37.03 -30.22
N ALA A 349 5.64 -37.16 -29.79
CA ALA A 349 5.09 -36.34 -28.72
C ALA A 349 5.76 -36.63 -27.37
N PHE A 350 5.95 -35.59 -26.58
CA PHE A 350 6.56 -35.66 -25.27
C PHE A 350 5.51 -35.99 -24.21
N VAL A 351 5.76 -37.03 -23.40
CA VAL A 351 4.84 -37.51 -22.36
C VAL A 351 5.44 -37.24 -20.99
N VAL A 352 4.73 -36.52 -20.13
CA VAL A 352 5.25 -36.12 -18.82
C VAL A 352 4.12 -35.91 -17.80
N LYS A 353 4.45 -36.01 -16.50
CA LYS A 353 3.53 -35.58 -15.43
C LYS A 353 3.65 -34.09 -15.19
N ILE A 354 2.52 -33.38 -15.18
CA ILE A 354 2.49 -31.92 -15.08
C ILE A 354 2.14 -31.43 -13.68
N GLY A 355 2.67 -30.28 -13.27
CA GLY A 355 2.38 -29.64 -11.98
C GLY A 355 3.05 -30.30 -10.78
N VAL A 356 4.13 -31.07 -11.01
CA VAL A 356 4.82 -31.87 -9.97
C VAL A 356 6.33 -31.63 -9.93
N GLY A 357 6.86 -30.64 -10.66
CA GLY A 357 8.27 -30.26 -10.65
C GLY A 357 9.17 -31.14 -11.52
N GLN A 358 8.61 -31.91 -12.46
CA GLN A 358 9.39 -32.73 -13.42
C GLN A 358 9.90 -31.95 -14.63
N VAL A 359 9.28 -30.80 -14.91
CA VAL A 359 9.65 -29.86 -15.98
C VAL A 359 9.86 -28.48 -15.40
N ILE A 360 10.26 -27.52 -16.24
CA ILE A 360 10.39 -26.12 -15.81
C ILE A 360 9.06 -25.58 -15.27
N LYS A 361 9.11 -24.66 -14.30
CA LYS A 361 7.92 -24.12 -13.62
C LYS A 361 6.91 -23.53 -14.60
N GLY A 362 7.39 -22.85 -15.65
CA GLY A 362 6.52 -22.27 -16.66
C GLY A 362 5.70 -23.31 -17.44
N TRP A 363 6.16 -24.56 -17.56
CA TRP A 363 5.36 -25.65 -18.13
C TRP A 363 4.35 -26.20 -17.12
N ASP A 364 4.79 -26.45 -15.89
CA ASP A 364 3.93 -26.93 -14.80
C ASP A 364 2.71 -26.00 -14.58
N GLU A 365 2.92 -24.70 -14.71
CA GLU A 365 1.86 -23.70 -14.59
C GLU A 365 1.16 -23.38 -15.92
N GLY A 366 1.88 -23.40 -17.05
CA GLY A 366 1.33 -23.00 -18.35
C GLY A 366 0.45 -24.08 -18.99
N VAL A 367 0.85 -25.35 -18.90
CA VAL A 367 0.14 -26.47 -19.53
C VAL A 367 -1.14 -26.83 -18.76
N THR A 368 -1.17 -26.62 -17.44
CA THR A 368 -2.39 -26.81 -16.62
C THR A 368 -3.48 -25.79 -16.93
N GLN A 369 -3.15 -24.71 -17.65
CA GLN A 369 -4.12 -23.74 -18.17
C GLN A 369 -4.67 -24.11 -19.55
N MET A 370 -4.14 -25.14 -20.21
CA MET A 370 -4.58 -25.59 -21.55
C MET A 370 -5.75 -26.59 -21.48
N LYS A 371 -6.47 -26.76 -22.60
CA LYS A 371 -7.43 -27.85 -22.81
C LYS A 371 -6.93 -28.85 -23.84
N LEU A 372 -7.34 -30.11 -23.71
CA LEU A 372 -7.03 -31.14 -24.71
C LEU A 372 -7.47 -30.70 -26.12
N GLY A 373 -6.53 -30.80 -27.07
CA GLY A 373 -6.65 -30.33 -28.45
C GLY A 373 -6.22 -28.86 -28.67
N GLU A 374 -5.81 -28.15 -27.62
CA GLU A 374 -5.39 -26.74 -27.71
C GLU A 374 -3.99 -26.60 -28.29
N LYS A 375 -3.79 -25.58 -29.15
CA LYS A 375 -2.47 -25.05 -29.53
C LYS A 375 -2.29 -23.67 -28.92
N ALA A 376 -1.21 -23.48 -28.17
CA ALA A 376 -0.92 -22.22 -27.50
C ALA A 376 0.58 -21.91 -27.51
N THR A 377 0.92 -20.63 -27.40
CA THR A 377 2.28 -20.18 -27.08
C THR A 377 2.37 -19.86 -25.60
N LEU A 378 3.37 -20.41 -24.92
CA LEU A 378 3.77 -20.06 -23.56
C LEU A 378 4.98 -19.13 -23.61
N ASP A 379 4.81 -17.90 -23.13
CA ASP A 379 5.88 -16.94 -22.90
C ASP A 379 6.32 -17.03 -21.44
N ILE A 380 7.53 -17.54 -21.21
CA ILE A 380 8.03 -17.95 -19.91
C ILE A 380 9.21 -17.06 -19.52
N SER A 381 9.09 -16.38 -18.38
CA SER A 381 10.19 -15.59 -17.82
C SER A 381 11.33 -16.49 -17.36
N SER A 382 12.55 -15.97 -17.40
CA SER A 382 13.74 -16.77 -17.11
C SER A 382 13.71 -17.45 -15.74
N ASP A 383 13.15 -16.83 -14.70
CA ASP A 383 12.99 -17.39 -13.34
C ASP A 383 11.99 -18.56 -13.25
N TYR A 384 11.10 -18.69 -14.26
CA TYR A 384 10.19 -19.84 -14.44
C TYR A 384 10.71 -20.83 -15.50
N GLY A 385 11.76 -20.48 -16.22
CA GLY A 385 12.56 -21.33 -17.09
C GLY A 385 13.78 -21.90 -16.38
N TYR A 386 14.98 -21.56 -16.87
CA TYR A 386 16.27 -22.06 -16.36
C TYR A 386 17.04 -21.09 -15.46
N GLY A 387 16.47 -19.90 -15.21
CA GLY A 387 16.98 -18.86 -14.33
C GLY A 387 18.41 -18.44 -14.61
N ALA A 388 19.12 -17.99 -13.57
CA ALA A 388 20.51 -17.56 -13.64
C ALA A 388 21.50 -18.68 -14.03
N LYS A 389 21.08 -19.95 -14.02
CA LYS A 389 21.92 -21.07 -14.42
C LYS A 389 21.92 -21.28 -15.93
N GLY A 390 20.81 -21.00 -16.61
CA GLY A 390 20.61 -21.39 -18.01
C GLY A 390 20.65 -22.91 -18.20
N PHE A 391 20.71 -23.35 -19.46
CA PHE A 391 20.94 -24.74 -19.84
C PHE A 391 22.22 -24.83 -20.71
N PRO A 392 23.30 -25.43 -20.20
CA PRO A 392 24.60 -25.46 -20.88
C PRO A 392 24.50 -25.86 -22.35
N GLY A 393 25.08 -25.05 -23.23
CA GLY A 393 25.14 -25.31 -24.68
C GLY A 393 23.89 -24.95 -25.49
N HIS A 394 22.76 -24.64 -24.86
CA HIS A 394 21.51 -24.37 -25.58
C HIS A 394 20.77 -23.10 -25.11
N ILE A 395 20.80 -22.78 -23.82
CA ILE A 395 20.03 -21.67 -23.24
C ILE A 395 20.96 -20.85 -22.34
N PRO A 396 21.26 -19.59 -22.68
CA PRO A 396 22.06 -18.73 -21.81
C PRO A 396 21.39 -18.46 -20.45
N PRO A 397 22.16 -18.08 -19.41
CA PRO A 397 21.63 -17.57 -18.15
C PRO A 397 20.60 -16.45 -18.32
N ASN A 398 19.60 -16.40 -17.44
CA ASN A 398 18.57 -15.35 -17.37
C ASN A 398 17.86 -15.08 -18.71
N THR A 399 17.69 -16.13 -19.53
CA THR A 399 17.02 -16.01 -20.83
C THR A 399 15.55 -16.40 -20.71
N ASP A 400 14.66 -15.48 -21.12
CA ASP A 400 13.24 -15.75 -21.29
C ASP A 400 13.01 -16.68 -22.49
N LEU A 401 11.95 -17.48 -22.45
CA LEU A 401 11.70 -18.55 -23.40
C LEU A 401 10.30 -18.42 -24.00
N ILE A 402 10.19 -18.77 -25.28
CA ILE A 402 8.92 -18.94 -25.97
C ILE A 402 8.74 -20.42 -26.32
N PHE A 403 7.62 -21.01 -25.95
CA PHE A 403 7.24 -22.37 -26.35
C PHE A 403 5.94 -22.36 -27.11
N ASP A 404 5.92 -22.88 -28.34
CA ASP A 404 4.68 -23.31 -28.97
C ASP A 404 4.37 -24.73 -28.50
N VAL A 405 3.16 -24.96 -28.00
CA VAL A 405 2.72 -26.23 -27.42
C VAL A 405 1.36 -26.62 -27.98
N GLU A 406 1.22 -27.89 -28.34
CA GLU A 406 -0.05 -28.55 -28.64
C GLU A 406 -0.32 -29.65 -27.62
N LEU A 407 -1.47 -29.59 -26.95
CA LEU A 407 -1.88 -30.60 -25.98
C LEU A 407 -2.65 -31.73 -26.69
N LYS A 408 -2.00 -32.89 -26.84
CA LYS A 408 -2.48 -34.03 -27.64
C LYS A 408 -3.27 -35.05 -26.82
N ASP A 409 -2.92 -35.27 -25.55
CA ASP A 409 -3.62 -36.20 -24.67
C ASP A 409 -3.51 -35.79 -23.19
N VAL A 410 -4.50 -36.18 -22.38
CA VAL A 410 -4.54 -35.96 -20.93
C VAL A 410 -5.06 -37.22 -20.25
N LYS A 411 -4.22 -37.81 -19.40
CA LYS A 411 -4.56 -38.99 -18.59
C LYS A 411 -4.50 -38.61 -17.11
N ALA A 412 -5.65 -38.74 -16.44
CA ALA A 412 -5.78 -38.45 -15.02
C ALA A 412 -4.80 -39.30 -14.17
N ALA A 413 -4.29 -38.70 -13.10
CA ALA A 413 -3.31 -39.27 -12.18
C ALA A 413 -3.73 -40.61 -11.53
#